data_AF-A0AAU2XIT5-F1
#
_entry.id   AF-A0AAU2XIT5-F1
#
_cell.length_a   1.000
_cell.length_b   1.000
_cell.length_c   1.000
_cell.angle_alpha   90.00
_cell.angle_beta   90.00
_cell.angle_gamma   90.00
#
_symmetry.space_group_name_H-M   'P 1'
#
loop_
_entity.id
_entity.type
_entity.pdbx_description
1 polymer ?
#
loop_
_entity_poly.entity_id
_entity_poly.type
_entity_poly.pdbx_seq_one_letter_code
_entity_poly.pdbx_strand_id
1 'polypeptide(L)'
;MLSDDELTRKLRDNDPNPAPTTTDPQSPIADRILATVRQRTRRRRRRAMVLAPAVALVVAGATAGTYAWVAGDGKGHTLDSTGLTCVGSKNADAVIDFDPVSDDPVKACRGMWKDAFGTPAPDTLTACVDSSRQGSIQVYPGGREQCARHHADPYRGPTREQLNLAHFRTELRTKFAKRTCVSYTEFRKVTNKLLAEYDLTKWSTGHFQTADKEPEGACAEIVYYDEPARKIWLGDANAGDPINLP
;
A
#
# COMPACT_ATOMS: atom_id res chain seq x y z
N MET A 1 -7.28 6.89 -31.63
CA MET A 1 -7.42 7.92 -30.58
C MET A 1 -8.69 8.67 -30.90
N LEU A 2 -9.70 8.60 -30.03
CA LEU A 2 -10.91 9.43 -30.17
C LEU A 2 -10.50 10.87 -29.88
N SER A 3 -11.06 11.86 -30.59
CA SER A 3 -10.87 13.25 -30.17
C SER A 3 -11.56 13.47 -28.82
N ASP A 4 -11.08 14.43 -28.03
CA ASP A 4 -11.67 14.73 -26.72
C ASP A 4 -13.18 15.05 -26.82
N ASP A 5 -13.60 15.68 -27.93
CA ASP A 5 -15.01 15.95 -28.22
C ASP A 5 -15.82 14.67 -28.45
N GLU A 6 -15.21 13.69 -29.11
CA GLU A 6 -15.85 12.42 -29.42
C GLU A 6 -15.98 11.53 -28.18
N LEU A 7 -14.98 11.54 -27.30
CA LEU A 7 -15.03 10.87 -26.00
C LEU A 7 -16.08 11.53 -25.09
N THR A 8 -16.11 12.85 -25.03
CA THR A 8 -17.07 13.62 -24.23
C THR A 8 -18.51 13.35 -24.67
N ARG A 9 -18.74 13.26 -25.98
CA ARG A 9 -20.05 12.88 -26.54
C ARG A 9 -20.44 11.46 -26.16
N LYS A 10 -19.54 10.48 -26.31
CA LYS A 10 -19.85 9.08 -25.94
C LYS A 10 -20.12 8.89 -24.45
N LEU A 11 -19.45 9.65 -23.58
CA LEU A 11 -19.72 9.61 -22.14
C LEU A 11 -21.08 10.22 -21.80
N ARG A 12 -21.45 11.34 -22.45
CA ARG A 12 -22.74 11.99 -22.26
C ARG A 12 -23.91 11.13 -22.79
N ASP A 13 -23.70 10.43 -23.90
CA ASP A 13 -24.73 9.57 -24.52
C ASP A 13 -25.00 8.27 -23.73
N ASN A 14 -24.08 7.86 -22.84
CA ASN A 14 -24.21 6.66 -22.01
C ASN A 14 -24.53 6.97 -20.54
N ASP A 15 -24.76 8.23 -20.18
CA ASP A 15 -25.20 8.59 -18.83
C ASP A 15 -26.70 8.22 -18.69
N PRO A 16 -27.07 7.28 -17.80
CA PRO A 16 -28.47 6.86 -17.62
C PRO A 16 -29.36 7.97 -17.03
N ASN A 17 -28.80 9.12 -16.66
CA ASN A 17 -29.57 10.25 -16.12
C ASN A 17 -29.09 11.59 -16.71
N PRO A 18 -29.42 11.91 -17.97
CA PRO A 18 -28.95 13.11 -18.65
C PRO A 18 -29.71 14.36 -18.15
N ALA A 19 -29.43 14.78 -16.92
CA ALA A 19 -29.92 16.06 -16.40
C ALA A 19 -28.97 17.19 -16.83
N PRO A 20 -29.49 18.32 -17.35
CA PRO A 20 -28.67 19.42 -17.83
C PRO A 20 -28.24 20.29 -16.66
N THR A 21 -27.31 19.83 -15.84
CA THR A 21 -26.54 20.70 -14.95
C THR A 21 -25.19 20.05 -14.70
N THR A 22 -24.19 20.46 -15.48
CA THR A 22 -22.84 20.55 -14.94
C THR A 22 -22.97 21.35 -13.66
N THR A 23 -22.90 20.69 -12.51
CA THR A 23 -22.91 21.35 -11.20
C THR A 23 -21.84 22.40 -11.27
N ASP A 24 -22.25 23.67 -11.32
CA ASP A 24 -21.35 24.81 -11.39
C ASP A 24 -20.27 24.59 -10.31
N PRO A 25 -18.97 24.55 -10.67
CA PRO A 25 -17.90 24.32 -9.72
C PRO A 25 -17.85 25.38 -8.61
N GLN A 26 -18.53 26.52 -8.79
CA GLN A 26 -18.74 27.58 -7.79
C GLN A 26 -20.08 27.43 -7.03
N SER A 27 -20.86 26.38 -7.28
CA SER A 27 -22.13 26.20 -6.60
C SER A 27 -21.94 25.79 -5.13
N PRO A 28 -22.83 26.22 -4.23
CA PRO A 28 -22.79 25.84 -2.83
C PRO A 28 -22.94 24.31 -2.60
N ILE A 29 -23.41 23.56 -3.61
CA ILE A 29 -23.49 22.10 -3.58
C ILE A 29 -22.12 21.47 -3.87
N ALA A 30 -21.39 21.96 -4.88
CA ALA A 30 -20.02 21.54 -5.15
C ALA A 30 -19.10 21.82 -3.95
N ASP A 31 -19.26 22.98 -3.30
CA ASP A 31 -18.54 23.31 -2.08
C ASP A 31 -18.87 22.37 -0.92
N ARG A 32 -20.13 21.96 -0.76
CA ARG A 32 -20.51 20.96 0.26
C ARG A 32 -19.91 19.59 -0.04
N ILE A 33 -19.85 19.17 -1.30
CA ILE A 33 -19.25 17.89 -1.69
C ILE A 33 -17.73 17.94 -1.44
N LEU A 34 -17.05 18.99 -1.90
CA LEU A 34 -15.62 19.17 -1.67
C LEU A 34 -15.27 19.34 -0.19
N ALA A 35 -16.11 20.03 0.58
CA ALA A 35 -15.96 20.13 2.03
C ALA A 35 -16.12 18.75 2.68
N THR A 36 -17.10 17.95 2.26
CA THR A 36 -17.31 16.58 2.79
C THR A 36 -16.13 15.67 2.44
N VAL A 37 -15.62 15.74 1.22
CA VAL A 37 -14.44 14.98 0.78
C VAL A 37 -13.20 15.42 1.56
N ARG A 38 -12.91 16.73 1.66
CA ARG A 38 -11.80 17.29 2.45
C ARG A 38 -11.90 16.95 3.94
N GLN A 39 -13.11 16.90 4.49
CA GLN A 39 -13.35 16.54 5.89
C GLN A 39 -13.15 15.04 6.12
N ARG A 40 -13.51 14.17 5.16
CA ARG A 40 -13.18 12.74 5.19
C ARG A 40 -11.66 12.50 5.07
N THR A 41 -10.97 13.16 4.14
CA THR A 41 -9.49 13.03 4.01
C THR A 41 -8.76 13.58 5.23
N ARG A 42 -9.19 14.74 5.77
CA ARG A 42 -8.63 15.29 7.02
C ARG A 42 -8.91 14.42 8.23
N ARG A 43 -10.10 13.78 8.34
CA ARG A 43 -10.37 12.78 9.39
C ARG A 43 -9.48 11.55 9.24
N ARG A 44 -9.24 11.05 8.03
CA ARG A 44 -8.34 9.91 7.78
C ARG A 44 -6.89 10.25 8.15
N ARG A 45 -6.38 11.41 7.73
CA ARG A 45 -5.03 11.92 8.10
C ARG A 45 -4.90 12.22 9.59
N ARG A 46 -5.89 12.85 10.23
CA ARG A 46 -5.87 13.11 11.68
C ARG A 46 -5.96 11.81 12.48
N ARG A 47 -6.74 10.81 12.04
CA ARG A 47 -6.76 9.48 12.68
C ARG A 47 -5.41 8.77 12.56
N ALA A 48 -4.76 8.86 11.40
CA ALA A 48 -3.40 8.32 11.23
C ALA A 48 -2.35 9.05 12.10
N MET A 49 -2.46 10.37 12.31
CA MET A 49 -1.51 11.12 13.15
C MET A 49 -1.79 11.04 14.65
N VAL A 50 -3.05 10.87 15.08
CA VAL A 50 -3.41 10.78 16.52
C VAL A 50 -3.16 9.39 17.10
N LEU A 51 -3.06 8.35 16.25
CA LEU A 51 -2.71 6.98 16.66
C LEU A 51 -1.20 6.71 16.78
N ALA A 52 -0.37 7.75 16.70
CA ALA A 52 1.10 7.61 16.75
C ALA A 52 1.80 7.76 18.13
N PRO A 53 1.15 8.04 19.29
CA PRO A 53 1.91 8.09 20.56
C PRO A 53 1.40 7.18 21.70
N ALA A 54 0.89 5.96 21.43
CA ALA A 54 0.40 5.09 22.50
C ALA A 54 0.91 3.63 22.46
N VAL A 55 2.14 3.39 21.98
CA VAL A 55 2.84 2.10 22.19
C VAL A 55 4.29 2.35 22.62
N ALA A 56 4.47 3.19 23.65
CA ALA A 56 5.79 3.55 24.16
C ALA A 56 6.15 2.88 25.51
N LEU A 57 5.27 2.10 26.12
CA LEU A 57 5.54 1.48 27.41
C LEU A 57 5.00 0.05 27.43
N VAL A 58 5.87 -0.88 27.86
CA VAL A 58 5.68 -2.35 28.05
C VAL A 58 6.36 -3.18 26.94
N VAL A 59 7.67 -3.38 27.06
CA VAL A 59 8.32 -4.62 27.57
C VAL A 59 9.83 -4.36 27.59
N ALA A 60 10.36 -4.10 28.79
CA ALA A 60 11.75 -4.35 29.09
C ALA A 60 11.93 -5.87 29.27
N GLY A 61 12.88 -6.46 28.57
CA GLY A 61 13.36 -7.82 28.84
C GLY A 61 12.95 -8.89 27.82
N ALA A 62 13.49 -8.82 26.61
CA ALA A 62 13.81 -9.99 25.80
C ALA A 62 14.87 -9.61 24.76
N THR A 63 16.14 -9.85 25.07
CA THR A 63 17.22 -9.87 24.09
C THR A 63 16.97 -11.00 23.09
N ALA A 64 16.66 -10.65 21.85
CA ALA A 64 16.73 -11.56 20.72
C ALA A 64 17.15 -10.78 19.45
N GLY A 65 18.44 -10.89 19.13
CA GLY A 65 18.97 -10.94 17.77
C GLY A 65 18.66 -9.78 16.82
N THR A 66 19.70 -8.99 16.55
CA THR A 66 19.93 -8.28 15.29
C THR A 66 19.32 -9.00 14.08
N TYR A 67 18.32 -8.41 13.42
CA TYR A 67 17.93 -8.83 12.06
C TYR A 67 17.84 -7.58 11.19
N ALA A 68 18.87 -7.47 10.34
CA ALA A 68 18.99 -6.50 9.28
C ALA A 68 18.11 -6.91 8.09
N TRP A 69 17.33 -5.97 7.57
CA TRP A 69 16.68 -6.05 6.25
C TRP A 69 17.36 -5.05 5.30
N VAL A 70 18.33 -5.53 4.54
CA VAL A 70 19.24 -4.66 3.78
C VAL A 70 18.47 -3.86 2.72
N ALA A 71 18.58 -2.54 2.80
CA ALA A 71 18.75 -1.72 1.60
C ALA A 71 20.02 -0.86 1.75
N GLY A 72 20.90 -0.98 0.75
CA GLY A 72 22.24 -0.41 0.51
C GLY A 72 23.32 -0.21 1.60
N ASP A 73 23.03 -0.18 2.90
CA ASP A 73 24.09 -0.05 3.92
C ASP A 73 24.20 -1.23 4.92
N GLY A 74 23.27 -2.20 4.84
CA GLY A 74 23.25 -3.37 5.71
C GLY A 74 22.65 -3.13 7.10
N LYS A 75 22.12 -1.94 7.40
CA LYS A 75 21.60 -1.58 8.74
C LYS A 75 20.13 -1.87 8.98
N GLY A 76 19.42 -2.40 7.99
CA GLY A 76 18.09 -2.94 8.22
C GLY A 76 17.00 -1.88 8.23
N HIS A 77 16.50 -1.51 7.06
CA HIS A 77 15.33 -0.64 6.94
C HIS A 77 14.10 -1.49 6.65
N THR A 78 13.04 -1.26 7.42
CA THR A 78 11.77 -1.96 7.28
C THR A 78 10.94 -1.23 6.22
N LEU A 79 10.76 -1.87 5.07
CA LEU A 79 10.11 -1.28 3.89
C LEU A 79 8.69 -1.82 3.77
N ASP A 80 7.78 -1.02 3.22
CA ASP A 80 6.59 -1.59 2.59
C ASP A 80 7.05 -2.29 1.31
N SER A 81 6.99 -3.62 1.28
CA SER A 81 7.46 -4.42 0.15
C SER A 81 6.54 -4.37 -1.07
N THR A 82 5.39 -3.71 -0.96
CA THR A 82 4.38 -3.60 -2.03
C THR A 82 4.29 -2.24 -2.68
N GLY A 83 4.92 -1.22 -2.09
CA GLY A 83 4.88 0.15 -2.59
C GLY A 83 6.08 0.48 -3.48
N LEU A 84 5.80 0.96 -4.69
CA LEU A 84 6.81 1.51 -5.60
C LEU A 84 6.41 2.93 -6.01
N THR A 85 7.33 3.87 -5.82
CA THR A 85 7.15 5.27 -6.23
C THR A 85 8.03 5.59 -7.42
N CYS A 86 7.43 5.94 -8.54
CA CYS A 86 8.13 6.47 -9.71
C CYS A 86 8.19 7.99 -9.59
N VAL A 87 9.39 8.56 -9.61
CA VAL A 87 9.61 10.00 -9.43
C VAL A 87 9.79 10.64 -10.80
N GLY A 88 8.85 11.48 -11.20
CA GLY A 88 8.87 12.21 -12.47
C GLY A 88 9.60 13.55 -12.39
N SER A 89 9.71 14.23 -13.53
CA SER A 89 10.20 15.62 -13.55
C SER A 89 9.22 16.57 -12.85
N LYS A 90 9.71 17.68 -12.28
CA LYS A 90 8.90 18.76 -11.68
C LYS A 90 8.07 18.35 -10.45
N ASN A 91 8.61 17.48 -9.59
CA ASN A 91 7.96 17.05 -8.33
C ASN A 91 6.63 16.30 -8.53
N ALA A 92 6.49 15.59 -9.64
CA ALA A 92 5.36 14.69 -9.86
C ALA A 92 5.78 13.28 -9.44
N ASP A 93 4.99 12.64 -8.58
CA ASP A 93 5.24 11.27 -8.12
C ASP A 93 4.06 10.38 -8.50
N ALA A 94 4.34 9.15 -8.91
CA ALA A 94 3.33 8.14 -9.18
C ALA A 94 3.59 6.92 -8.29
N VAL A 95 2.62 6.59 -7.45
CA VAL A 95 2.69 5.40 -6.59
C VAL A 95 1.96 4.26 -7.31
N ILE A 96 2.62 3.12 -7.42
CA ILE A 96 2.05 1.88 -7.95
C ILE A 96 2.28 0.72 -7.01
N ASP A 97 1.38 -0.25 -7.15
CA ASP A 97 1.55 -1.57 -6.55
C ASP A 97 2.75 -2.27 -7.20
N PHE A 98 3.49 -2.99 -6.37
CA PHE A 98 4.69 -3.72 -6.76
C PHE A 98 4.63 -5.11 -6.16
N ASP A 99 4.78 -6.13 -7.00
CA ASP A 99 4.93 -7.51 -6.55
C ASP A 99 6.42 -7.90 -6.54
N PRO A 100 7.05 -8.03 -5.37
CA PRO A 100 8.47 -8.38 -5.29
C PRO A 100 8.80 -9.79 -5.83
N VAL A 101 7.79 -10.63 -6.10
CA VAL A 101 8.00 -11.96 -6.72
C VAL A 101 8.25 -11.84 -8.22
N SER A 102 7.55 -10.93 -8.90
CA SER A 102 7.46 -10.93 -10.37
C SER A 102 7.89 -9.63 -11.03
N ASP A 103 7.86 -8.52 -10.29
CA ASP A 103 8.14 -7.20 -10.83
C ASP A 103 9.61 -6.79 -10.69
N ASP A 104 10.08 -6.03 -11.67
CA ASP A 104 11.31 -5.25 -11.58
C ASP A 104 10.91 -3.77 -11.46
N PRO A 105 11.38 -3.04 -10.43
CA PRO A 105 10.88 -1.70 -10.16
C PRO A 105 11.19 -0.71 -11.29
N VAL A 106 12.32 -0.88 -11.98
CA VAL A 106 12.69 -0.02 -13.11
C VAL A 106 11.79 -0.31 -14.31
N LYS A 107 11.52 -1.58 -14.62
CA LYS A 107 10.62 -1.96 -15.71
C LYS A 107 9.18 -1.53 -15.42
N ALA A 108 8.70 -1.70 -14.19
CA ALA A 108 7.37 -1.28 -13.77
C ALA A 108 7.18 0.23 -13.94
N CYS A 109 8.10 1.04 -13.40
CA CYS A 109 8.06 2.49 -13.58
C CYS A 109 8.19 2.92 -15.04
N ARG A 110 9.05 2.25 -15.83
CA ARG A 110 9.17 2.52 -17.27
C ARG A 110 7.86 2.25 -18.02
N GLY A 111 7.18 1.14 -17.70
CA GLY A 111 5.93 0.74 -18.33
C GLY A 111 4.80 1.75 -18.14
N MET A 112 4.69 2.32 -16.93
CA MET A 112 3.63 3.29 -16.61
C MET A 112 4.00 4.76 -16.92
N TRP A 113 5.24 5.04 -17.28
CA TRP A 113 5.79 6.39 -17.27
C TRP A 113 5.00 7.37 -18.15
N LYS A 114 4.61 6.92 -19.35
CA LYS A 114 3.86 7.74 -20.30
C LYS A 114 2.47 8.09 -19.78
N ASP A 115 1.81 7.13 -19.14
CA ASP A 115 0.46 7.31 -18.63
C ASP A 115 0.47 8.22 -17.40
N ALA A 116 1.50 8.11 -16.55
CA ALA A 116 1.63 8.94 -15.35
C ALA A 116 2.15 10.36 -15.62
N PHE A 117 3.09 10.53 -16.54
CA PHE A 117 3.82 11.79 -16.72
C PHE A 117 3.65 12.44 -18.11
N GLY A 118 2.86 11.83 -19.00
CA GLY A 118 2.57 12.36 -20.34
C GLY A 118 3.78 12.41 -21.29
N THR A 119 4.90 11.82 -20.91
CA THR A 119 6.17 11.85 -21.65
C THR A 119 6.79 10.44 -21.73
N PRO A 120 7.67 10.14 -22.70
CA PRO A 120 8.40 8.88 -22.68
C PRO A 120 9.27 8.73 -21.44
N ALA A 121 9.46 7.48 -20.98
CA ALA A 121 10.40 7.20 -19.91
C ALA A 121 11.84 7.59 -20.32
N PRO A 122 12.63 8.19 -19.42
CA PRO A 122 14.05 8.40 -19.64
C PRO A 122 14.79 7.10 -19.94
N ASP A 123 15.87 7.22 -20.73
CA ASP A 123 16.72 6.09 -21.10
C ASP A 123 17.31 5.37 -19.89
N THR A 124 17.57 6.13 -18.83
CA THR A 124 18.11 5.65 -17.56
C THR A 124 17.15 5.95 -16.42
N LEU A 125 16.84 4.89 -15.66
CA LEU A 125 16.09 4.94 -14.42
C LEU A 125 16.87 4.15 -13.38
N THR A 126 16.85 4.61 -12.14
CA THR A 126 17.57 3.97 -11.03
C THR A 126 16.64 3.76 -9.85
N ALA A 127 16.49 2.50 -9.43
CA ALA A 127 15.76 2.14 -8.23
C ALA A 127 16.64 2.33 -7.00
N CYS A 128 16.12 3.09 -6.05
CA CYS A 128 16.72 3.40 -4.78
C CYS A 128 15.75 3.05 -3.66
N VAL A 129 16.27 2.93 -2.45
CA VAL A 129 15.49 2.71 -1.24
C VAL A 129 15.85 3.81 -0.27
N ASP A 130 14.83 4.54 0.17
CA ASP A 130 15.00 5.53 1.22
C ASP A 130 15.31 4.84 2.56
N SER A 131 16.31 5.35 3.27
CA SER A 131 16.72 4.89 4.61
C SER A 131 15.77 5.36 5.71
N SER A 132 14.73 6.14 5.38
CA SER A 132 13.69 6.53 6.34
C SER A 132 12.88 5.33 6.87
N ARG A 133 12.23 5.51 8.02
CA ARG A 133 11.43 4.46 8.70
C ARG A 133 10.22 3.96 7.89
N GLN A 134 9.82 4.69 6.85
CA GLN A 134 8.70 4.34 5.97
C GLN A 134 9.20 3.83 4.61
N GLY A 135 10.50 3.52 4.50
CA GLY A 135 11.20 3.35 3.24
C GLY A 135 10.38 2.61 2.19
N SER A 136 10.19 3.26 1.06
CA SER A 136 9.60 2.69 -0.14
C SER A 136 10.66 2.61 -1.22
N ILE A 137 10.44 1.75 -2.22
CA ILE A 137 11.27 1.74 -3.40
C ILE A 137 10.93 3.00 -4.20
N GLN A 138 11.94 3.84 -4.46
CA GLN A 138 11.80 5.04 -5.28
C GLN A 138 12.63 4.87 -6.56
N VAL A 139 12.02 5.10 -7.71
CA VAL A 139 12.70 5.04 -9.01
C VAL A 139 12.86 6.44 -9.56
N TYR A 140 14.10 6.88 -9.64
CA TYR A 140 14.47 8.20 -10.13
C TYR A 140 14.94 8.15 -11.58
N PRO A 141 14.75 9.24 -12.34
CA PRO A 141 15.34 9.40 -13.66
C PRO A 141 16.84 9.69 -13.53
N GLY A 142 17.65 9.00 -14.32
CA GLY A 142 19.09 9.13 -14.31
C GLY A 142 19.83 7.87 -13.85
N GLY A 143 21.13 8.02 -13.61
CA GLY A 143 22.04 6.92 -13.32
C GLY A 143 22.19 6.62 -11.83
N ARG A 144 23.22 5.83 -11.51
CA ARG A 144 23.50 5.33 -10.15
C ARG A 144 23.74 6.44 -9.13
N GLU A 145 24.11 7.63 -9.58
CA GLU A 145 24.30 8.81 -8.74
C GLU A 145 23.01 9.31 -8.09
N GLN A 146 21.83 8.96 -8.62
CA GLN A 146 20.56 9.43 -8.08
C GLN A 146 20.34 8.98 -6.63
N CYS A 147 20.65 7.73 -6.28
CA CYS A 147 20.46 7.27 -4.91
C CYS A 147 21.26 8.12 -3.92
N ALA A 148 22.54 8.38 -4.22
CA ALA A 148 23.40 9.22 -3.38
C ALA A 148 22.88 10.66 -3.25
N ARG A 149 22.36 11.26 -4.35
CA ARG A 149 21.75 12.61 -4.33
C ARG A 149 20.52 12.69 -3.43
N HIS A 150 19.79 11.59 -3.31
CA HIS A 150 18.58 11.49 -2.50
C HIS A 150 18.82 10.89 -1.11
N HIS A 151 20.09 10.77 -0.67
CA HIS A 151 20.46 10.12 0.60
C HIS A 151 19.84 8.72 0.76
N ALA A 152 19.73 8.03 -0.37
CA ALA A 152 19.11 6.74 -0.52
C ALA A 152 20.15 5.72 -1.00
N ASP A 153 19.76 4.47 -0.89
CA ASP A 153 20.60 3.33 -1.15
C ASP A 153 20.19 2.61 -2.43
N PRO A 154 21.11 2.08 -3.25
CA PRO A 154 20.72 1.32 -4.44
C PRO A 154 19.88 0.10 -4.07
N TYR A 155 18.74 -0.08 -4.75
CA TYR A 155 17.91 -1.26 -4.59
C TYR A 155 18.64 -2.52 -5.10
N ARG A 156 18.69 -3.57 -4.29
CA ARG A 156 19.42 -4.82 -4.58
C ARG A 156 18.50 -6.03 -4.75
N GLY A 157 17.19 -5.82 -4.86
CA GLY A 157 16.19 -6.88 -4.85
C GLY A 157 15.56 -7.11 -3.47
N PRO A 158 14.48 -7.90 -3.41
CA PRO A 158 13.81 -8.21 -2.15
C PRO A 158 14.66 -9.14 -1.30
N THR A 159 14.51 -9.03 0.01
CA THR A 159 15.06 -10.00 0.96
C THR A 159 14.25 -11.30 0.94
N ARG A 160 14.80 -12.38 1.53
CA ARG A 160 14.07 -13.65 1.66
C ARG A 160 12.77 -13.52 2.45
N GLU A 161 12.74 -12.73 3.53
CA GLU A 161 11.50 -12.50 4.30
C GLU A 161 10.46 -11.76 3.45
N GLN A 162 10.86 -10.73 2.70
CA GLN A 162 9.94 -10.00 1.80
C GLN A 162 9.38 -10.90 0.69
N LEU A 163 10.23 -11.74 0.10
CA LEU A 163 9.78 -12.71 -0.90
C LEU A 163 8.79 -13.74 -0.30
N ASN A 164 9.11 -14.26 0.89
CA ASN A 164 8.23 -15.15 1.63
C ASN A 164 6.90 -14.48 2.01
N LEU A 165 6.92 -13.20 2.42
CA LEU A 165 5.73 -12.42 2.71
C LEU A 165 4.86 -12.22 1.48
N ALA A 166 5.46 -11.99 0.30
CA ALA A 166 4.72 -11.86 -0.94
C ALA A 166 4.07 -13.17 -1.39
N HIS A 167 4.76 -14.31 -1.24
CA HIS A 167 4.15 -15.63 -1.43
C HIS A 167 3.02 -15.89 -0.43
N PHE A 168 3.22 -15.54 0.84
CA PHE A 168 2.19 -15.60 1.88
C PHE A 168 0.93 -14.80 1.47
N ARG A 169 1.08 -13.54 1.02
CA ARG A 169 -0.05 -12.69 0.58
C ARG A 169 -0.81 -13.32 -0.59
N THR A 170 -0.10 -13.88 -1.56
CA THR A 170 -0.70 -14.54 -2.73
C THR A 170 -1.45 -15.82 -2.36
N GLU A 171 -0.87 -16.65 -1.50
CA GLU A 171 -1.52 -17.88 -1.03
C GLU A 171 -2.74 -17.57 -0.15
N LEU A 172 -2.67 -16.54 0.69
CA LEU A 172 -3.80 -16.09 1.51
C LEU A 172 -4.96 -15.59 0.64
N ARG A 173 -4.67 -14.79 -0.41
CA ARG A 173 -5.63 -14.40 -1.45
C ARG A 173 -6.29 -15.58 -2.11
N THR A 174 -5.52 -16.60 -2.46
CA THR A 174 -6.04 -17.82 -3.08
C THR A 174 -6.94 -18.60 -2.11
N LYS A 175 -6.53 -18.74 -0.84
CA LYS A 175 -7.29 -19.48 0.19
C LYS A 175 -8.65 -18.88 0.50
N PHE A 176 -8.75 -17.55 0.48
CA PHE A 176 -10.00 -16.84 0.76
C PHE A 176 -10.69 -16.29 -0.49
N ALA A 177 -10.22 -16.67 -1.68
CA ALA A 177 -10.86 -16.28 -2.93
C ALA A 177 -12.35 -16.65 -2.91
N LYS A 178 -13.21 -15.69 -3.28
CA LYS A 178 -14.68 -15.82 -3.36
C LYS A 178 -15.40 -15.98 -2.01
N ARG A 179 -14.67 -15.95 -0.87
CA ARG A 179 -15.30 -15.91 0.45
C ARG A 179 -15.77 -14.48 0.72
N THR A 180 -16.96 -14.33 1.29
CA THR A 180 -17.55 -13.05 1.69
C THR A 180 -17.64 -12.88 3.21
N CYS A 181 -17.28 -13.92 3.95
CA CYS A 181 -17.16 -13.91 5.40
C CYS A 181 -16.25 -15.06 5.85
N VAL A 182 -15.29 -14.75 6.72
CA VAL A 182 -14.40 -15.70 7.37
C VAL A 182 -14.33 -15.30 8.84
N SER A 183 -14.59 -16.21 9.76
CA SER A 183 -14.51 -15.90 11.19
C SER A 183 -13.08 -15.55 11.60
N TYR A 184 -12.88 -14.72 12.62
CA TYR A 184 -11.55 -14.41 13.17
C TYR A 184 -10.76 -15.68 13.55
N THR A 185 -11.43 -16.69 14.12
CA THR A 185 -10.81 -17.97 14.48
C THR A 185 -10.31 -18.72 13.25
N GLU A 186 -11.12 -18.84 12.20
CA GLU A 186 -10.71 -19.47 10.94
C GLU A 186 -9.57 -18.68 10.29
N PHE A 187 -9.69 -17.35 10.22
CA PHE A 187 -8.70 -16.48 9.63
C PHE A 187 -7.33 -16.64 10.31
N ARG A 188 -7.28 -16.51 11.64
CA ARG A 188 -6.05 -16.69 12.43
C ARG A 188 -5.45 -18.08 12.25
N LYS A 189 -6.28 -19.12 12.22
CA LYS A 189 -5.81 -20.51 12.01
C LYS A 189 -5.11 -20.66 10.66
N VAL A 190 -5.70 -20.15 9.58
CA VAL A 190 -5.11 -20.20 8.23
C VAL A 190 -3.85 -19.34 8.17
N THR A 191 -3.91 -18.10 8.67
CA THR A 191 -2.76 -17.18 8.72
C THR A 191 -1.59 -17.80 9.48
N ASN A 192 -1.79 -18.32 10.68
CA ASN A 192 -0.69 -18.91 11.47
C ASN A 192 -0.07 -20.13 10.78
N LYS A 193 -0.87 -20.94 10.09
CA LYS A 193 -0.35 -22.05 9.29
C LYS A 193 0.56 -21.55 8.16
N LEU A 194 0.09 -20.58 7.39
CA LEU A 194 0.86 -20.01 6.27
C LEU A 194 2.11 -19.25 6.75
N LEU A 195 2.03 -18.53 7.87
CA LEU A 195 3.20 -17.89 8.48
C LEU A 195 4.29 -18.90 8.82
N ALA A 196 3.92 -20.06 9.38
CA ALA A 196 4.88 -21.13 9.65
C ALA A 196 5.45 -21.75 8.35
N GLU A 197 4.61 -21.96 7.34
CA GLU A 197 4.99 -22.54 6.04
C GLU A 197 6.02 -21.68 5.29
N TYR A 198 5.88 -20.36 5.36
CA TYR A 198 6.78 -19.39 4.72
C TYR A 198 7.90 -18.86 5.63
N ASP A 199 8.18 -19.51 6.76
CA ASP A 199 9.25 -19.10 7.72
C ASP A 199 9.08 -17.64 8.22
N LEU A 200 7.84 -17.21 8.40
CA LEU A 200 7.43 -15.90 8.93
C LEU A 200 6.99 -16.01 10.40
N THR A 201 7.60 -16.92 11.17
CA THR A 201 7.21 -17.22 12.56
C THR A 201 7.34 -16.06 13.55
N LYS A 202 8.09 -15.01 13.17
CA LYS A 202 8.21 -13.76 13.93
C LYS A 202 7.03 -12.79 13.70
N TRP A 203 6.15 -13.11 12.76
CA TRP A 203 4.96 -12.33 12.50
C TRP A 203 3.81 -12.73 13.42
N SER A 204 2.95 -11.77 13.73
CA SER A 204 1.78 -11.97 14.57
C SER A 204 0.54 -11.33 13.97
N THR A 205 -0.65 -11.80 14.36
CA THR A 205 -1.92 -11.14 14.00
C THR A 205 -2.40 -10.27 15.17
N GLY A 206 -2.84 -9.05 14.88
CA GLY A 206 -3.59 -8.19 15.80
C GLY A 206 -4.99 -7.92 15.31
N HIS A 207 -5.86 -7.44 16.19
CA HIS A 207 -7.15 -6.86 15.81
C HIS A 207 -7.01 -5.33 15.79
N PHE A 208 -7.40 -4.69 14.68
CA PHE A 208 -7.38 -3.25 14.50
C PHE A 208 -8.55 -2.63 15.27
N GLN A 209 -8.29 -2.28 16.53
CA GLN A 209 -9.28 -1.70 17.42
C GLN A 209 -9.50 -0.22 17.10
N THR A 210 -10.69 0.14 16.62
CA THR A 210 -11.26 1.45 16.94
C THR A 210 -11.97 1.32 18.28
N ALA A 211 -11.80 2.27 19.20
CA ALA A 211 -12.24 2.23 20.61
C ALA A 211 -13.71 1.82 20.90
N ASP A 212 -14.55 1.65 19.89
CA ASP A 212 -15.99 1.38 19.99
C ASP A 212 -16.40 -0.06 19.56
N LYS A 213 -15.46 -0.98 19.33
CA LYS A 213 -15.75 -2.31 18.75
C LYS A 213 -15.13 -3.49 19.51
N GLU A 214 -15.56 -3.66 20.74
CA GLU A 214 -15.57 -4.98 21.37
C GLU A 214 -17.02 -5.47 21.49
N PRO A 215 -17.29 -6.76 21.21
CA PRO A 215 -16.38 -7.83 20.76
C PRO A 215 -15.98 -7.74 19.27
N GLU A 216 -15.04 -8.60 18.84
CA GLU A 216 -14.75 -8.86 17.41
C GLU A 216 -16.04 -9.16 16.63
N GLY A 217 -16.15 -8.63 15.41
CA GLY A 217 -17.27 -8.91 14.52
C GLY A 217 -17.30 -10.38 14.06
N ALA A 218 -18.36 -10.75 13.36
CA ALA A 218 -18.54 -12.12 12.85
C ALA A 218 -17.56 -12.48 11.71
N CYS A 219 -17.12 -11.49 10.93
CA CYS A 219 -16.27 -11.67 9.75
C CYS A 219 -15.00 -10.83 9.87
N ALA A 220 -13.86 -11.40 9.52
CA ALA A 220 -12.55 -10.76 9.53
C ALA A 220 -12.04 -10.52 8.10
N GLU A 221 -11.33 -9.41 7.92
CA GLU A 221 -10.48 -9.11 6.76
C GLU A 221 -9.10 -8.60 7.22
N ILE A 222 -8.13 -8.53 6.30
CA ILE A 222 -6.86 -7.83 6.58
C ILE A 222 -7.03 -6.36 6.26
N VAL A 223 -6.76 -5.52 7.24
CA VAL A 223 -6.77 -4.05 7.08
C VAL A 223 -5.44 -3.57 6.53
N TYR A 224 -4.32 -4.04 7.10
CA TYR A 224 -2.98 -3.73 6.60
C TYR A 224 -1.89 -4.64 7.18
N TYR A 225 -0.73 -4.63 6.51
CA TYR A 225 0.51 -5.27 6.95
C TYR A 225 1.46 -4.22 7.55
N ASP A 226 1.85 -4.40 8.80
CA ASP A 226 2.90 -3.63 9.45
C ASP A 226 4.21 -4.43 9.37
N GLU A 227 4.92 -4.33 8.25
CA GLU A 227 6.19 -5.05 8.06
C GLU A 227 7.26 -4.69 9.11
N PRO A 228 7.41 -3.41 9.50
CA PRO A 228 8.32 -3.04 10.58
C PRO A 228 8.03 -3.75 11.90
N ALA A 229 6.76 -3.82 12.30
CA ALA A 229 6.35 -4.50 13.53
C ALA A 229 6.12 -6.01 13.34
N ARG A 230 6.26 -6.54 12.12
CA ARG A 230 5.86 -7.90 11.72
C ARG A 230 4.45 -8.24 12.20
N LYS A 231 3.49 -7.36 11.92
CA LYS A 231 2.12 -7.50 12.41
C LYS A 231 1.10 -7.41 11.29
N ILE A 232 0.21 -8.39 11.23
CA ILE A 232 -0.94 -8.41 10.32
C ILE A 232 -2.15 -7.91 11.12
N TRP A 233 -2.72 -6.79 10.71
CA TRP A 233 -3.87 -6.22 11.39
C TRP A 233 -5.16 -6.67 10.72
N LEU A 234 -5.98 -7.39 11.49
CA LEU A 234 -7.31 -7.84 11.09
C LEU A 234 -8.35 -6.80 11.48
N GLY A 235 -9.44 -6.68 10.73
CA GLY A 235 -10.57 -5.81 11.05
C GLY A 235 -11.88 -6.46 10.66
N ASP A 236 -13.00 -5.83 11.04
CA ASP A 236 -14.32 -6.38 10.75
C ASP A 236 -14.70 -6.15 9.28
N ALA A 237 -15.06 -7.23 8.60
CA ALA A 237 -15.66 -7.20 7.27
C ALA A 237 -17.19 -7.24 7.36
N ASN A 238 -17.87 -6.61 6.41
CA ASN A 238 -19.32 -6.80 6.26
C ASN A 238 -19.61 -8.14 5.58
N ALA A 239 -20.58 -8.88 6.10
CA ALA A 239 -21.01 -10.10 5.45
C ALA A 239 -21.62 -9.79 4.07
N GLY A 240 -21.16 -10.50 3.04
CA GLY A 240 -21.65 -10.38 1.66
C GLY A 240 -20.71 -9.62 0.73
N ASP A 241 -19.80 -8.81 1.28
CA ASP A 241 -18.74 -8.18 0.50
C ASP A 241 -17.60 -9.21 0.29
N PRO A 242 -17.03 -9.33 -0.92
CA PRO A 242 -15.82 -10.13 -1.12
C PRO A 242 -14.71 -9.65 -0.19
N ILE A 243 -14.01 -10.59 0.44
CA ILE A 243 -12.84 -10.25 1.27
C ILE A 243 -11.78 -9.63 0.38
N ASN A 244 -11.48 -8.35 0.64
CA ASN A 244 -10.38 -7.65 0.00
C ASN A 244 -9.13 -7.81 0.86
N LEU A 245 -8.08 -8.37 0.27
CA LEU A 245 -6.79 -8.46 0.93
C LEU A 245 -5.84 -7.47 0.24
N PRO A 246 -5.18 -6.58 1.00
CA PRO A 246 -4.19 -5.67 0.47
C PRO A 246 -2.93 -6.41 -0.02
#